data_AF-A0A9P4W9A9-F1
#
_entry.id   AF-A0A9P4W9A9-F1
#
_cell.length_a   1.000
_cell.length_b   1.000
_cell.length_c   1.000
_cell.angle_alpha   90.00
_cell.angle_beta   90.00
_cell.angle_gamma   90.00
#
_symmetry.space_group_name_H-M   'P 1'
#
loop_
_entity.id
_entity.type
_entity.pdbx_description
1 polymer ?
#
loop_
_entity_poly.entity_id
_entity_poly.type
_entity_poly.pdbx_seq_one_letter_code
_entity_poly.pdbx_strand_id
1 'polypeptide(L)'
;MVPKPQGQAVQSVTHRPLPPLPKLRVRRPNKPETNPCLGAMSSVLGCWASSGYSVQGCAALEQKLRQCMDQPRDKNQNKNTINYHLSRMYPKIIGPHKRN
;
A
#
# COMPACT_ATOMS: atom_id res chain seq x y z
N MET A 1 -16.04 -12.40 20.06
CA MET A 1 -16.66 -11.56 19.01
C MET A 1 -15.59 -10.60 18.48
N VAL A 2 -15.06 -10.86 17.27
CA VAL A 2 -14.07 -9.97 16.63
C VAL A 2 -14.82 -9.09 15.62
N PRO A 3 -14.77 -7.75 15.71
CA PRO A 3 -15.37 -6.89 14.71
C PRO A 3 -14.62 -7.02 13.38
N LYS A 4 -15.34 -7.43 12.35
CA LYS A 4 -14.88 -7.51 10.95
C LYS A 4 -14.58 -6.08 10.46
N PRO A 5 -13.44 -5.82 9.79
CA PRO A 5 -13.19 -4.51 9.21
C PRO A 5 -14.25 -4.27 8.14
N GLN A 6 -15.07 -3.24 8.34
CA GLN A 6 -16.03 -2.79 7.35
C GLN A 6 -15.25 -2.36 6.11
N GLY A 7 -15.46 -3.10 5.01
CA GLY A 7 -14.88 -2.78 3.73
C GLY A 7 -15.21 -1.34 3.37
N GLN A 8 -14.17 -0.53 3.21
CA GLN A 8 -14.31 0.82 2.67
C GLN A 8 -14.97 0.67 1.30
N ALA A 9 -16.22 1.10 1.19
CA ALA A 9 -16.90 1.24 -0.07
C ALA A 9 -16.11 2.26 -0.89
N VAL A 10 -15.30 1.77 -1.83
CA VAL A 10 -14.82 2.57 -2.94
C VAL A 10 -16.04 2.95 -3.76
N GLN A 11 -16.68 4.07 -3.38
CA GLN A 11 -17.67 4.70 -4.22
C GLN A 11 -16.96 5.02 -5.53
N SER A 12 -17.34 4.30 -6.59
CA SER A 12 -16.94 4.66 -7.94
C SER A 12 -17.45 6.08 -8.17
N VAL A 13 -16.52 7.03 -8.19
CA VAL A 13 -16.81 8.42 -8.51
C VAL A 13 -17.22 8.44 -9.97
N THR A 14 -18.51 8.24 -10.23
CA THR A 14 -19.14 8.54 -11.50
C THR A 14 -18.76 9.98 -11.85
N HIS A 15 -18.24 10.16 -13.07
CA HIS A 15 -17.65 11.38 -13.62
C HIS A 15 -18.28 12.71 -13.14
N ARG A 16 -17.89 13.19 -11.96
CA ARG A 16 -18.07 14.60 -11.60
C ARG A 16 -16.83 15.34 -12.07
N PRO A 17 -16.98 16.37 -12.93
CA PRO A 17 -15.84 17.15 -13.37
C PRO A 17 -15.18 17.79 -12.14
N LEU A 18 -13.85 17.65 -12.05
CA LEU A 18 -13.10 18.28 -10.97
C LEU A 18 -13.20 19.81 -11.10
N PRO A 19 -13.25 20.55 -9.98
CA PRO A 19 -13.04 21.99 -10.02
C PRO A 19 -11.66 22.29 -10.64
N PRO A 20 -11.45 23.49 -11.19
CA PRO A 20 -10.17 23.86 -11.77
C PRO A 20 -9.08 23.77 -10.69
N LEU A 21 -8.10 22.89 -10.95
CA LEU A 21 -6.94 22.68 -10.09
C LEU A 21 -5.74 23.40 -10.71
N PRO A 22 -4.78 23.87 -9.90
CA PRO A 22 -3.54 24.43 -10.44
C PRO A 22 -2.71 23.36 -11.17
N LYS A 23 -2.68 22.11 -10.66
CA LYS A 23 -1.96 20.97 -11.24
C LYS A 23 -2.65 19.66 -10.85
N LEU A 24 -2.96 18.79 -11.82
CA LEU A 24 -3.45 17.44 -11.57
C LEU A 24 -2.28 16.49 -11.28
N ARG A 25 -2.21 15.98 -10.04
CA ARG A 25 -1.11 15.10 -9.62
C ARG A 25 -1.56 14.09 -8.55
N VAL A 26 -1.06 12.87 -8.64
CA VAL A 26 -1.17 11.87 -7.59
C VAL A 26 -0.03 12.08 -6.58
N ARG A 27 -0.38 12.26 -5.30
CA ARG A 27 0.58 12.58 -4.22
C ARG A 27 1.53 11.43 -3.91
N ARG A 28 1.04 10.18 -3.93
CA ARG A 28 1.84 8.95 -3.74
C ARG A 28 1.61 8.02 -4.94
N PRO A 29 2.38 8.18 -6.03
CA PRO A 29 2.15 7.43 -7.27
C PRO A 29 2.64 5.98 -7.19
N ASN A 30 3.58 5.69 -6.29
CA ASN A 30 4.08 4.34 -6.02
C ASN A 30 3.36 3.76 -4.80
N LYS A 31 3.09 2.46 -4.83
CA LYS A 31 2.62 1.74 -3.65
C LYS A 31 3.73 1.75 -2.60
N PRO A 32 3.42 1.99 -1.32
CA PRO A 32 4.39 1.80 -0.26
C PRO A 32 4.80 0.32 -0.24
N GLU A 33 6.10 0.07 -0.29
CA GLU A 33 6.63 -1.28 -0.10
C GLU A 33 6.48 -1.63 1.38
N THR A 34 5.70 -2.68 1.64
CA THR A 34 5.55 -3.24 2.99
C THR A 34 6.60 -4.31 3.18
N ASN A 35 7.34 -4.23 4.29
CA ASN A 35 8.40 -5.20 4.58
C ASN A 35 7.81 -6.64 4.63
N PRO A 36 8.33 -7.58 3.81
CA PRO A 36 7.75 -8.91 3.64
C PRO A 36 7.81 -9.76 4.91
N CYS A 37 8.71 -9.45 5.84
CA CYS A 37 8.93 -10.24 7.04
C CYS A 37 8.04 -9.82 8.21
N LEU A 38 7.33 -8.69 8.10
CA LEU A 38 6.38 -8.25 9.13
C LEU A 38 5.23 -9.24 9.31
N GLY A 39 4.80 -9.90 8.23
CA GLY A 39 3.79 -10.95 8.29
C GLY A 39 4.27 -12.13 9.13
N ALA A 40 5.45 -12.68 8.82
CA ALA A 40 6.04 -13.79 9.56
C ALA A 40 6.30 -13.44 11.04
N MET A 41 6.81 -12.23 11.30
CA MET A 41 7.03 -11.72 12.66
C MET A 41 5.73 -11.66 13.45
N SER A 42 4.65 -11.15 12.85
CA SER A 42 3.34 -11.07 13.49
C SER A 42 2.79 -12.46 13.82
N SER A 43 3.02 -13.46 12.95
CA SER A 43 2.64 -14.85 13.21
C SER A 43 3.43 -15.46 14.38
N VAL A 44 4.74 -15.21 14.49
CA VAL A 44 5.56 -15.67 15.63
C VAL A 44 5.05 -15.06 16.94
N LEU A 45 4.82 -13.74 16.97
CA LEU A 45 4.27 -13.05 18.15
C LEU A 45 2.88 -13.58 18.53
N GLY A 46 2.03 -13.87 17.54
CA GLY A 46 0.73 -14.50 17.78
C GLY A 46 0.83 -15.89 18.40
N CYS A 47 1.79 -16.70 17.94
CA CYS A 47 2.05 -18.04 18.47
C CYS A 47 2.56 -18.00 19.92
N TRP A 48 3.48 -17.07 20.23
CA TRP A 48 3.94 -16.88 21.60
C TRP A 48 2.84 -16.37 22.52
N ALA A 49 1.94 -15.52 22.01
CA ALA A 49 0.78 -15.04 22.77
C ALA A 49 -0.23 -16.16 23.07
N SER A 50 -0.42 -17.12 22.17
CA SER A 50 -1.40 -18.20 22.35
C SER A 50 -0.86 -19.39 23.15
N SER A 51 0.42 -19.73 22.95
CA SER A 51 0.96 -21.03 23.37
C SER A 51 2.13 -20.92 24.35
N GLY A 52 2.50 -19.69 24.71
CA GLY A 52 3.65 -19.41 25.58
C GLY A 52 4.94 -19.20 24.80
N TYR A 53 5.95 -18.66 25.48
CA TYR A 53 7.25 -18.41 24.88
C TYR A 53 7.96 -19.71 24.50
N SER A 54 8.52 -19.77 23.30
CA SER A 54 9.43 -20.85 22.84
C SER A 54 8.88 -22.29 22.93
N VAL A 55 7.59 -22.51 22.72
CA VAL A 55 7.05 -23.87 22.54
C VAL A 55 7.42 -24.42 21.16
N GLN A 56 7.69 -25.74 21.11
CA GLN A 56 7.98 -26.50 19.88
C GLN A 56 6.97 -26.22 18.73
N GLY A 57 5.73 -25.85 19.06
CA GLY A 57 4.70 -25.49 18.08
C GLY A 57 5.00 -24.22 17.25
N CYS A 58 5.85 -23.31 17.73
CA CYS A 58 6.20 -22.07 17.01
C CYS A 58 7.46 -22.19 16.13
N ALA A 59 8.18 -23.31 16.20
CA ALA A 59 9.47 -23.49 15.51
C ALA A 59 9.36 -23.30 13.98
N ALA A 60 8.27 -23.76 13.36
CA ALA A 60 8.05 -23.57 11.93
C ALA A 60 7.89 -22.09 11.53
N LEU A 61 7.27 -21.27 12.39
CA LEU A 61 7.09 -19.84 12.16
C LEU A 61 8.40 -19.07 12.36
N GLU A 62 9.20 -19.47 13.35
CA GLU A 62 10.55 -18.91 13.58
C GLU A 62 11.48 -19.19 12.40
N GLN A 63 11.43 -20.40 11.83
CA GLN A 63 12.18 -20.74 10.62
C GLN A 63 11.77 -19.87 9.42
N LYS A 64 10.47 -19.59 9.25
CA LYS A 64 9.98 -18.70 8.19
C LYS A 64 10.44 -17.26 8.37
N LEU A 65 10.48 -16.77 9.62
CA LEU A 65 11.03 -15.45 9.91
C LEU A 65 12.52 -15.38 9.58
N ARG A 66 13.28 -16.41 9.95
CA ARG A 66 14.72 -16.49 9.66
C ARG A 66 15.02 -16.51 8.17
N GLN A 67 14.30 -17.36 7.43
CA GLN A 67 14.37 -17.39 5.96
C GLN A 67 14.09 -16.01 5.35
N CYS A 68 13.13 -15.25 5.89
CA CYS A 68 12.83 -13.92 5.38
C CYS A 68 13.92 -12.88 5.70
N MET A 69 14.53 -12.96 6.89
CA MET A 69 15.62 -12.06 7.30
C MET A 69 16.95 -12.36 6.58
N ASP A 70 17.19 -13.61 6.22
CA ASP A 70 18.41 -14.03 5.52
C ASP A 70 18.39 -13.64 4.03
N GLN A 71 17.21 -13.37 3.45
CA GLN A 71 17.09 -12.91 2.07
C GLN A 71 17.49 -11.44 1.91
N PRO A 72 18.25 -11.07 0.86
CA PRO A 72 18.53 -9.68 0.56
C PRO A 72 17.25 -8.93 0.20
N ARG A 73 17.17 -7.66 0.60
CA ARG A 73 16.01 -6.81 0.30
C ARG A 73 15.86 -6.63 -1.22
N ASP A 74 14.62 -6.72 -1.69
CA ASP A 74 14.29 -6.43 -3.09
C ASP A 74 14.72 -5.01 -3.49
N LYS A 75 15.21 -4.90 -4.72
CA LYS A 75 15.59 -3.61 -5.29
C LYS A 75 14.36 -2.72 -5.41
N ASN A 76 14.55 -1.42 -5.17
CA ASN A 76 13.48 -0.42 -5.29
C ASN A 76 12.75 -0.56 -6.62
N GLN A 77 11.42 -0.67 -6.55
CA GLN A 77 10.56 -0.73 -7.71
C GLN A 77 10.71 0.54 -8.57
N ASN A 78 10.58 0.38 -9.88
CA ASN A 78 10.64 1.51 -10.82
C ASN A 78 9.60 2.57 -10.45
N LYS A 79 10.00 3.85 -10.55
CA LYS A 79 9.12 4.98 -10.22
C LYS A 79 8.00 5.08 -11.25
N ASN A 80 6.76 5.18 -10.78
CA ASN A 80 5.60 5.38 -11.63
C ASN A 80 5.59 6.79 -12.24
N THR A 81 5.50 6.86 -13.57
CA THR A 81 5.53 8.09 -14.36
C THR A 81 4.14 8.72 -14.55
N ILE A 82 3.10 8.27 -13.84
CA ILE A 82 1.72 8.78 -13.97
C ILE A 82 1.63 10.31 -13.93
N ASN A 83 2.39 10.96 -13.04
CA ASN A 83 2.35 12.41 -12.88
C ASN A 83 2.89 13.17 -14.11
N TYR A 84 3.80 12.57 -14.88
CA TYR A 84 4.30 13.13 -16.13
C TYR A 84 3.19 13.17 -17.20
N HIS A 85 2.46 12.07 -17.33
CA HIS A 85 1.35 11.99 -18.28
C HIS A 85 0.16 12.86 -17.86
N LEU A 86 -0.17 12.88 -16.57
CA LEU A 86 -1.24 13.73 -16.04
C LEU A 86 -0.95 15.22 -16.28
N SER A 87 0.28 15.70 -16.06
CA SER A 87 0.61 17.10 -16.34
C SER A 87 0.49 17.47 -17.81
N ARG A 88 0.83 16.54 -18.72
CA ARG A 88 0.77 16.78 -20.17
C ARG A 88 -0.68 16.77 -20.69
N MET A 89 -1.53 15.92 -20.12
CA MET A 89 -2.92 15.79 -20.54
C MET A 89 -3.85 16.78 -19.84
N TYR A 90 -3.46 17.33 -18.68
CA TYR A 90 -4.32 18.20 -17.89
C TYR A 90 -4.93 19.38 -18.67
N PRO A 91 -4.17 20.12 -19.52
CA PRO A 91 -4.75 21.20 -20.32
C PRO A 91 -5.80 20.76 -21.35
N LYS A 92 -5.80 19.48 -21.74
CA LYS A 92 -6.74 18.91 -22.71
C LYS A 92 -7.99 18.32 -22.06
N ILE A 93 -7.93 18.03 -20.76
CA ILE A 93 -9.01 17.36 -20.01
C ILE A 93 -9.75 18.36 -19.10
N ILE A 94 -9.11 19.49 -18.75
CA ILE A 94 -9.74 20.53 -17.94
C ILE A 94 -10.93 21.14 -18.70
N GLY A 95 -12.07 21.25 -18.00
CA GLY A 95 -13.26 21.94 -18.52
C GLY A 95 -13.04 23.46 -18.64
N PRO A 96 -14.03 24.20 -19.16
CA PRO A 96 -13.93 25.64 -19.37
C PRO A 96 -13.54 26.36 -18.07
N HIS A 97 -12.36 26.96 -18.07
CA HIS A 97 -11.84 27.75 -16.95
C HIS A 97 -12.13 29.23 -17.22
N LYS A 98 -12.67 29.99 -16.24
CA LYS A 98 -12.72 31.45 -16.36
C LYS A 98 -11.29 31.99 -16.44
N ARG A 99 -10.90 32.47 -17.61
CA ARG A 99 -9.68 33.27 -17.77
C ARG A 99 -9.97 34.60 -17.06
N ASN A 100 -9.27 34.88 -15.96
CA ASN A 100 -9.21 36.25 -15.44
C ASN A 100 -8.48 37.12 -16.47
#